data_AF-A0A5Q2FG66-F1
#
_entry.id   AF-A0A5Q2FG66-F1
#
_cell.length_a   1.000
_cell.length_b   1.000
_cell.length_c   1.000
_cell.angle_alpha   90.00
_cell.angle_beta   90.00
_cell.angle_gamma   90.00
#
_symmetry.space_group_name_H-M   'P 1'
#
loop_
_entity.id
_entity.type
_entity.pdbx_description
1 polymer ?
#
loop_
_entity_poly.entity_id
_entity_poly.type
_entity_poly.pdbx_seq_one_letter_code
_entity_poly.pdbx_strand_id
1 'polypeptide(L)'
;MDPQPARRLGDGDHPVAARHLAAVPRRAGAAYAVVLGVFWLVGYFAFHATSLWLKSRRQSRYLRPVVTYACLAGALGILTWWLAGPGLVGWAVPFVPVLAIALVLAARRRERALLGGLLTVAAAALVVLVARFASPLTVLDGWGTAPVARALGLTLVCLGYFGGTVFFVKSMIRERGNAGFLALSVGWHLAATAGAILAVMVGGAHVGWAIFFAATAVRSLVLPLVGPMRDGGLRLTPKQLGLAEAVFSIALVTLALLTA
;
A
#
# COMPACT_ATOMS: atom_id res chain seq x y z
N MET A 1 -35.66 61.59 -9.70
CA MET A 1 -34.43 60.81 -9.46
C MET A 1 -34.88 59.50 -8.85
N ASP A 2 -34.90 58.45 -9.65
CA ASP A 2 -35.42 57.13 -9.28
C ASP A 2 -34.22 56.18 -9.13
N PRO A 3 -34.01 55.49 -8.00
CA PRO A 3 -32.83 54.64 -7.83
C PRO A 3 -33.07 53.28 -8.49
N GLN A 4 -32.26 52.98 -9.51
CA GLN A 4 -32.13 51.65 -10.12
C GLN A 4 -31.76 50.58 -9.07
N PRO A 5 -32.41 49.40 -9.05
CA PRO A 5 -31.99 48.32 -8.17
C PRO A 5 -30.75 47.61 -8.74
N ALA A 6 -29.74 47.44 -7.90
CA ALA A 6 -28.51 46.73 -8.21
C ALA A 6 -28.80 45.26 -8.60
N ARG A 7 -28.53 44.92 -9.86
CA ARG A 7 -28.35 43.53 -10.32
C ARG A 7 -27.19 42.91 -9.53
N ARG A 8 -27.49 42.01 -8.59
CA ARG A 8 -26.48 41.06 -8.09
C ARG A 8 -26.18 40.08 -9.22
N LEU A 9 -24.99 40.24 -9.79
CA LEU A 9 -24.37 39.33 -10.73
C LEU A 9 -23.98 38.04 -9.99
N GLY A 10 -24.36 36.90 -10.56
CA GLY A 10 -23.58 35.66 -10.43
C GLY A 10 -23.94 34.73 -9.27
N ASP A 11 -25.17 34.23 -9.24
CA ASP A 11 -25.54 32.98 -8.55
C ASP A 11 -25.44 31.77 -9.51
N GLY A 12 -24.45 31.82 -10.41
CA GLY A 12 -24.19 30.81 -11.43
C GLY A 12 -22.77 30.29 -11.30
N ASP A 13 -22.64 28.96 -11.30
CA ASP A 13 -21.42 28.19 -11.55
C ASP A 13 -20.68 27.53 -10.38
N HIS A 14 -21.40 26.88 -9.47
CA HIS A 14 -20.86 25.69 -8.77
C HIS A 14 -21.68 24.38 -8.85
N PRO A 15 -22.50 24.08 -9.89
CA PRO A 15 -23.08 22.74 -10.03
C PRO A 15 -22.13 21.73 -10.72
N VAL A 16 -21.02 22.17 -11.33
CA VAL A 16 -20.09 21.29 -12.08
C VAL A 16 -19.08 20.60 -11.17
N ALA A 17 -18.50 21.32 -10.20
CA ALA A 17 -17.54 20.74 -9.24
C ALA A 17 -18.16 19.61 -8.40
N ALA A 18 -19.45 19.75 -8.04
CA ALA A 18 -20.17 18.74 -7.25
C ALA A 18 -20.47 17.45 -8.04
N ARG A 19 -20.51 17.49 -9.38
CA ARG A 19 -20.81 16.32 -10.22
C ARG A 19 -19.61 15.39 -10.43
N HIS A 20 -18.38 15.86 -10.20
CA HIS A 20 -17.16 15.05 -10.33
C HIS A 20 -16.78 14.28 -9.06
N LEU A 21 -17.44 14.56 -7.93
CA LEU A 21 -17.41 13.73 -6.73
C LEU A 21 -18.35 12.53 -6.87
N ALA A 22 -18.34 11.86 -8.02
CA ALA A 22 -19.14 10.67 -8.25
C ALA A 22 -18.67 9.55 -7.31
N ALA A 23 -19.23 9.56 -6.11
CA ALA A 23 -19.19 8.46 -5.17
C ALA A 23 -19.67 7.23 -5.94
N VAL A 24 -18.80 6.23 -6.06
CA VAL A 24 -19.16 4.90 -6.59
C VAL A 24 -20.48 4.49 -5.91
N PRO A 25 -21.58 4.24 -6.67
CA PRO A 25 -22.88 3.92 -6.09
C PRO A 25 -22.71 2.83 -5.03
N ARG A 26 -23.29 2.97 -3.83
CA ARG A 26 -22.97 2.10 -2.67
C ARG A 26 -23.00 0.58 -2.95
N ARG A 27 -23.85 0.12 -3.89
CA ARG A 27 -23.89 -1.29 -4.36
C ARG A 27 -22.74 -1.64 -5.32
N ALA A 28 -22.35 -0.72 -6.20
CA ALA A 28 -21.12 -0.82 -6.97
C ALA A 28 -19.89 -0.75 -6.05
N GLY A 29 -19.95 -0.07 -4.91
CA GLY A 29 -18.83 0.06 -3.96
C GLY A 29 -18.35 -1.27 -3.36
N ALA A 30 -19.27 -2.13 -2.89
CA ALA A 30 -18.89 -3.43 -2.34
C ALA A 30 -18.41 -4.41 -3.43
N ALA A 31 -19.12 -4.47 -4.56
CA ALA A 31 -18.72 -5.29 -5.70
C ALA A 31 -17.35 -4.84 -6.25
N TYR A 32 -17.14 -3.54 -6.40
CA TYR A 32 -15.86 -2.93 -6.77
C TYR A 32 -14.76 -3.32 -5.80
N ALA A 33 -14.97 -3.17 -4.48
CA ALA A 33 -13.96 -3.51 -3.48
C ALA A 33 -13.55 -4.99 -3.54
N VAL A 34 -14.53 -5.90 -3.69
CA VAL A 34 -14.25 -7.34 -3.82
C VAL A 34 -13.50 -7.64 -5.11
N VAL A 35 -13.98 -7.16 -6.25
CA VAL A 35 -13.35 -7.39 -7.55
C VAL A 35 -11.95 -6.78 -7.59
N LEU A 36 -11.77 -5.56 -7.09
CA LEU A 36 -10.48 -4.89 -6.95
C LEU A 36 -9.54 -5.73 -6.07
N GLY A 37 -10.00 -6.22 -4.91
CA GLY A 37 -9.22 -7.07 -4.03
C GLY A 37 -8.75 -8.37 -4.72
N VAL A 38 -9.63 -9.04 -5.45
CA VAL A 38 -9.30 -10.25 -6.21
C VAL A 38 -8.36 -9.91 -7.38
N PHE A 39 -8.59 -8.80 -8.09
CA PHE A 39 -7.69 -8.29 -9.14
C PHE A 39 -6.27 -8.09 -8.61
N TRP A 40 -6.10 -7.44 -7.45
CA TRP A 40 -4.78 -7.24 -6.85
C TRP A 40 -4.12 -8.55 -6.42
N LEU A 41 -4.87 -9.49 -5.84
CA LEU A 41 -4.34 -10.79 -5.44
C LEU A 41 -3.86 -11.60 -6.66
N VAL A 42 -4.67 -11.67 -7.71
CA VAL A 42 -4.31 -12.35 -8.96
C VAL A 42 -3.17 -11.62 -9.68
N GLY A 43 -3.17 -10.28 -9.66
CA GLY A 43 -2.09 -9.45 -10.17
C GLY A 43 -0.76 -9.70 -9.46
N TYR A 44 -0.78 -9.92 -8.14
CA TYR A 44 0.39 -10.35 -7.38
C TYR A 44 0.91 -11.71 -7.85
N PHE A 45 0.03 -12.70 -8.08
CA PHE A 45 0.43 -13.99 -8.63
C PHE A 45 1.02 -13.86 -10.04
N ALA A 46 0.44 -13.01 -10.90
CA ALA A 46 0.97 -12.71 -12.22
C ALA A 46 2.37 -12.09 -12.12
N PHE A 47 2.56 -11.11 -11.25
CA PHE A 47 3.85 -10.46 -11.00
C PHE A 47 4.89 -11.46 -10.47
N HIS A 48 4.51 -12.32 -9.53
CA HIS A 48 5.38 -13.35 -8.96
C HIS A 48 5.79 -14.39 -10.00
N ALA A 49 4.83 -14.94 -10.75
CA ALA A 49 5.08 -15.89 -11.83
C ALA A 49 6.00 -15.28 -12.90
N THR A 50 5.75 -14.03 -13.29
CA THR A 50 6.57 -13.30 -14.26
C THR A 50 7.99 -13.11 -13.75
N SER A 51 8.14 -12.73 -12.48
CA SER A 51 9.43 -12.61 -11.84
C SER A 51 10.21 -13.93 -11.85
N LEU A 52 9.57 -15.06 -11.55
CA LEU A 52 10.20 -16.39 -11.62
C LEU A 52 10.59 -16.77 -13.05
N TRP A 53 9.71 -16.54 -14.03
CA TRP A 53 9.99 -16.79 -15.43
C TRP A 53 11.19 -15.99 -15.92
N LEU A 54 11.26 -14.68 -15.62
CA LEU A 54 12.40 -13.84 -15.95
C LEU A 54 13.71 -14.35 -15.30
N LYS A 55 13.68 -14.73 -14.02
CA LYS A 55 14.85 -15.29 -13.32
C LYS A 55 15.33 -16.58 -13.95
N SER A 56 14.42 -17.42 -14.42
CA SER A 56 14.72 -18.70 -15.04
C SER A 56 15.35 -18.61 -16.43
N ARG A 57 15.70 -17.41 -16.92
CA ARG A 57 16.06 -17.14 -18.32
C ARG A 57 14.93 -17.49 -19.29
N ARG A 58 13.69 -17.18 -18.87
CA ARG A 58 12.47 -17.35 -19.67
C ARG A 58 12.16 -18.81 -20.07
N GLN A 59 12.48 -19.77 -19.21
CA GLN A 59 12.19 -21.18 -19.47
C GLN A 59 10.68 -21.42 -19.63
N SER A 60 10.32 -22.24 -20.64
CA SER A 60 8.93 -22.55 -21.01
C SER A 60 8.10 -23.11 -19.85
N ARG A 61 8.71 -23.88 -18.94
CA ARG A 61 8.03 -24.45 -17.76
C ARG A 61 7.37 -23.41 -16.84
N TYR A 62 7.87 -22.17 -16.81
CA TYR A 62 7.30 -21.09 -16.00
C TYR A 62 6.33 -20.20 -16.78
N LEU A 63 6.19 -20.40 -18.10
CA LEU A 63 5.35 -19.55 -18.94
C LEU A 63 3.86 -19.79 -18.68
N ARG A 64 3.45 -21.04 -18.43
CA ARG A 64 2.03 -21.36 -18.22
C ARG A 64 1.43 -20.59 -17.03
N PRO A 65 2.04 -20.56 -15.83
CA PRO A 65 1.57 -19.68 -14.74
C PRO A 65 1.53 -18.19 -15.11
N VAL A 66 2.51 -17.69 -15.86
CA VAL A 66 2.54 -16.28 -16.31
C VAL A 66 1.30 -15.97 -17.14
N VAL A 67 1.04 -16.78 -18.17
CA VAL A 67 -0.10 -16.57 -19.06
C VAL A 67 -1.41 -16.70 -18.30
N THR A 68 -1.59 -17.76 -17.49
CA THR A 68 -2.82 -17.96 -16.72
C THR A 68 -3.14 -16.77 -15.82
N TYR A 69 -2.18 -16.34 -14.99
CA TYR A 69 -2.44 -15.24 -14.07
C TYR A 69 -2.53 -13.88 -14.78
N ALA A 70 -1.78 -13.67 -15.88
CA ALA A 70 -1.89 -12.45 -16.67
C ALA A 70 -3.26 -12.33 -17.35
N CYS A 71 -3.80 -13.41 -17.93
CA CYS A 71 -5.13 -13.44 -18.53
C CYS A 71 -6.23 -13.20 -17.48
N LEU A 72 -6.14 -13.88 -16.33
CA LEU A 72 -7.09 -13.67 -15.22
C LEU A 72 -7.02 -12.24 -14.67
N ALA A 73 -5.82 -11.70 -14.47
CA ALA A 73 -5.63 -10.31 -14.05
C ALA A 73 -6.18 -9.33 -15.10
N GLY A 74 -5.99 -9.60 -16.39
CA GLY A 74 -6.56 -8.80 -17.47
C GLY A 74 -8.08 -8.78 -17.45
N ALA A 75 -8.73 -9.94 -17.33
CA ALA A 75 -10.18 -10.04 -17.23
C ALA A 75 -10.74 -9.31 -15.99
N LEU A 76 -10.11 -9.52 -14.83
CA LEU A 76 -10.48 -8.84 -13.59
C LEU A 76 -10.22 -7.32 -13.66
N GLY A 77 -9.15 -6.90 -14.33
CA GLY A 77 -8.83 -5.50 -14.55
C GLY A 77 -9.86 -4.80 -15.43
N ILE A 78 -10.32 -5.45 -16.51
CA ILE A 78 -11.42 -4.96 -17.35
C ILE A 78 -12.71 -4.85 -16.54
N LEU A 79 -13.04 -5.85 -15.72
CA LEU A 79 -14.21 -5.80 -14.84
C LEU A 79 -14.10 -4.67 -13.80
N THR A 80 -12.92 -4.49 -13.21
CA THR A 80 -12.65 -3.40 -12.25
C THR A 80 -12.83 -2.04 -12.91
N TRP A 81 -12.31 -1.87 -14.12
CA TRP A 81 -12.45 -0.66 -14.92
C TRP A 81 -13.90 -0.37 -15.27
N TRP A 82 -14.67 -1.40 -15.67
CA TRP A 82 -16.08 -1.27 -15.96
C TRP A 82 -16.91 -0.81 -14.75
N LEU A 83 -16.56 -1.30 -13.54
CA LEU A 83 -17.21 -0.90 -12.28
C LEU A 83 -16.82 0.50 -11.80
N ALA A 84 -15.57 0.91 -12.01
CA ALA A 84 -15.01 2.17 -11.50
C ALA A 84 -15.19 3.36 -12.45
N GLY A 85 -15.30 3.10 -13.75
CA GLY A 85 -15.34 4.11 -14.80
C GLY A 85 -13.96 4.44 -15.40
N PRO A 86 -13.93 5.32 -16.42
CA PRO A 86 -12.75 5.53 -17.26
C PRO A 86 -11.56 6.13 -16.51
N GLY A 87 -11.80 6.87 -15.43
CA GLY A 87 -10.74 7.50 -14.62
C GLY A 87 -9.75 6.51 -14.00
N LEU A 88 -10.13 5.24 -13.85
CA LEU A 88 -9.28 4.21 -13.24
C LEU A 88 -7.97 4.01 -14.02
N VAL A 89 -7.99 4.19 -15.34
CA VAL A 89 -6.81 4.07 -16.21
C VAL A 89 -5.70 5.02 -15.79
N GLY A 90 -6.03 6.18 -15.22
CA GLY A 90 -5.05 7.14 -14.72
C GLY A 90 -4.13 6.54 -13.65
N TRP A 91 -4.60 5.57 -12.85
CA TRP A 91 -3.77 4.88 -11.86
C TRP A 91 -2.68 4.02 -12.50
N ALA A 92 -2.78 3.65 -13.79
CA ALA A 92 -1.69 2.95 -14.46
C ALA A 92 -0.40 3.80 -14.50
N VAL A 93 -0.50 5.13 -14.53
CA VAL A 93 0.65 6.05 -14.63
C VAL A 93 1.64 5.87 -13.47
N PRO A 94 1.25 5.93 -12.18
CA PRO A 94 2.18 5.67 -11.08
C PRO A 94 2.59 4.19 -10.95
N PHE A 95 1.71 3.24 -11.30
CA PHE A 95 1.99 1.81 -11.10
C PHE A 95 2.94 1.22 -12.15
N VAL A 96 2.82 1.60 -13.42
CA VAL A 96 3.63 1.03 -14.52
C VAL A 96 5.12 1.21 -14.29
N PRO A 97 5.66 2.40 -13.95
CA PRO A 97 7.08 2.57 -13.67
C PRO A 97 7.56 1.71 -12.50
N VAL A 98 6.77 1.66 -11.42
CA VAL A 98 7.11 0.89 -10.21
C VAL A 98 7.20 -0.60 -10.52
N LEU A 99 6.19 -1.15 -11.22
CA LEU A 99 6.17 -2.55 -11.62
C LEU A 99 7.27 -2.86 -12.65
N ALA A 100 7.49 -1.98 -13.62
CA ALA A 100 8.54 -2.15 -14.64
C ALA A 100 9.92 -2.21 -14.00
N ILE A 101 10.26 -1.28 -13.10
CA ILE A 101 11.53 -1.28 -12.38
C ILE A 101 11.67 -2.57 -11.56
N ALA A 102 10.62 -2.99 -10.85
CA ALA A 102 10.66 -4.22 -10.06
C ALA A 102 10.89 -5.47 -10.92
N LEU A 103 10.25 -5.56 -12.11
CA LEU A 103 10.47 -6.65 -13.07
C LEU A 103 11.86 -6.61 -13.70
N VAL A 104 12.40 -5.42 -14.02
CA VAL A 104 13.77 -5.26 -14.52
C VAL A 104 14.78 -5.71 -13.47
N LEU A 105 14.58 -5.36 -12.20
CA LEU A 105 15.41 -5.82 -11.09
C LEU A 105 15.34 -7.35 -10.92
N ALA A 106 14.14 -7.94 -11.08
CA ALA A 106 13.97 -9.39 -11.07
C ALA A 106 14.69 -10.08 -12.24
N ALA A 107 14.58 -9.55 -13.46
CA ALA A 107 15.27 -10.07 -14.65
C ALA A 107 16.80 -10.01 -14.50
N ARG A 108 17.32 -8.94 -13.87
CA ARG A 108 18.75 -8.78 -13.58
C ARG A 108 19.22 -9.57 -12.35
N ARG A 109 18.35 -10.36 -11.71
CA ARG A 109 18.62 -11.11 -10.46
C ARG A 109 19.14 -10.22 -9.32
N ARG A 110 18.82 -8.92 -9.36
CA ARG A 110 19.14 -7.92 -8.32
C ARG A 110 18.05 -7.80 -7.26
N GLU A 111 17.16 -8.77 -7.20
CA GLU A 111 16.11 -8.96 -6.19
C GLU A 111 16.61 -9.04 -4.72
N ARG A 112 17.93 -9.21 -4.51
CA ARG A 112 18.55 -9.02 -3.20
C ARG A 112 18.46 -7.56 -2.73
N ALA A 113 18.31 -6.61 -3.65
CA ALA A 113 18.18 -5.19 -3.36
C ALA A 113 16.91 -4.91 -2.53
N LEU A 114 17.09 -4.17 -1.44
CA LEU A 114 16.00 -3.59 -0.64
C LEU A 114 14.97 -2.89 -1.51
N LEU A 115 15.45 -2.25 -2.58
CA LEU A 115 14.65 -1.48 -3.52
C LEU A 115 13.49 -2.27 -4.13
N GLY A 116 13.67 -3.53 -4.53
CA GLY A 116 12.58 -4.30 -5.13
C GLY A 116 11.42 -4.59 -4.16
N GLY A 117 11.77 -4.89 -2.90
CA GLY A 117 10.79 -5.07 -1.84
C GLY A 117 10.06 -3.77 -1.51
N LEU A 118 10.80 -2.67 -1.36
CA LEU A 118 10.24 -1.35 -1.07
C LEU A 118 9.33 -0.84 -2.20
N LEU A 119 9.69 -1.07 -3.46
CA LEU A 119 8.83 -0.74 -4.62
C LEU A 119 7.52 -1.52 -4.60
N THR A 120 7.57 -2.80 -4.23
CA THR A 120 6.36 -3.63 -4.11
C THR A 120 5.48 -3.14 -2.95
N VAL A 121 6.08 -2.74 -1.83
CA VAL A 121 5.38 -2.12 -0.71
C VAL A 121 4.76 -0.78 -1.12
N ALA A 122 5.48 0.04 -1.88
CA ALA A 122 4.97 1.31 -2.37
C ALA A 122 3.75 1.13 -3.27
N ALA A 123 3.81 0.17 -4.20
CA ALA A 123 2.67 -0.22 -5.02
C ALA A 123 1.50 -0.72 -4.15
N ALA A 124 1.75 -1.59 -3.18
CA ALA A 124 0.71 -2.12 -2.30
C ALA A 124 0.04 -1.02 -1.46
N ALA A 125 0.81 -0.06 -0.93
CA ALA A 125 0.25 1.04 -0.16
C ALA A 125 -0.60 2.00 -1.03
N LEU A 126 -0.21 2.25 -2.28
CA LEU A 126 -0.98 3.07 -3.23
C LEU A 126 -2.38 2.50 -3.52
N VAL A 127 -2.61 1.20 -3.31
CA VAL A 127 -3.93 0.57 -3.46
C VAL A 127 -4.98 1.23 -2.56
N VAL A 128 -4.59 1.78 -1.41
CA VAL A 128 -5.50 2.54 -0.52
C VAL A 128 -6.15 3.70 -1.28
N LEU A 129 -5.38 4.40 -2.11
CA LEU A 129 -5.90 5.52 -2.91
C LEU A 129 -6.79 5.03 -4.06
N VAL A 130 -6.40 3.95 -4.74
CA VAL A 130 -7.21 3.32 -5.81
C VAL A 130 -8.57 2.86 -5.29
N ALA A 131 -8.61 2.32 -4.07
CA ALA A 131 -9.84 1.86 -3.44
C ALA A 131 -10.79 3.03 -3.07
N ARG A 132 -10.26 4.24 -2.90
CA ARG A 132 -11.00 5.42 -2.43
C ARG A 132 -11.36 6.41 -3.54
N PHE A 133 -10.55 6.48 -4.60
CA PHE A 133 -10.64 7.52 -5.62
C PHE A 133 -10.66 6.92 -7.02
N ALA A 134 -11.61 7.42 -7.83
CA ALA A 134 -11.80 6.95 -9.20
C ALA A 134 -10.59 7.22 -10.10
N SER A 135 -9.80 8.28 -9.82
CA SER A 135 -8.59 8.60 -10.58
C SER A 135 -7.56 9.36 -9.73
N PRO A 136 -6.28 9.43 -10.15
CA PRO A 136 -5.30 10.30 -9.50
C PRO A 136 -5.69 11.79 -9.52
N LEU A 137 -6.38 12.25 -10.57
CA LEU A 137 -6.83 13.64 -10.67
C LEU A 137 -7.80 14.01 -9.54
N THR A 138 -8.71 13.10 -9.17
CA THR A 138 -9.63 13.35 -8.04
C THR A 138 -8.91 13.50 -6.69
N VAL A 139 -7.69 12.97 -6.56
CA VAL A 139 -6.84 13.21 -5.37
C VAL A 139 -6.26 14.62 -5.40
N LEU A 140 -5.83 15.09 -6.58
CA LEU A 140 -5.27 16.42 -6.77
C LEU A 140 -6.34 17.51 -6.61
N ASP A 141 -7.51 17.31 -7.21
CA ASP A 141 -8.65 18.24 -7.11
C ASP A 141 -9.15 18.38 -5.66
N GLY A 142 -9.09 17.28 -4.90
CA GLY A 142 -9.48 17.23 -3.49
C GLY A 142 -8.33 17.55 -2.52
N TRP A 143 -7.20 18.08 -2.98
CA TRP A 143 -6.05 18.35 -2.12
C TRP A 143 -6.43 19.25 -0.93
N GLY A 144 -5.93 18.91 0.26
CA GLY A 144 -6.25 19.63 1.51
C GLY A 144 -7.62 19.31 2.12
N THR A 145 -8.49 18.55 1.44
CA THR A 145 -9.76 18.10 2.02
C THR A 145 -9.56 16.97 3.02
N ALA A 146 -10.44 16.87 4.03
CA ALA A 146 -10.36 15.83 5.06
C ALA A 146 -10.39 14.38 4.48
N PRO A 147 -11.22 14.04 3.47
CA PRO A 147 -11.20 12.70 2.88
C PRO A 147 -9.86 12.34 2.20
N VAL A 148 -9.26 13.29 1.46
CA VAL A 148 -7.95 13.09 0.82
C VAL A 148 -6.85 13.00 1.85
N ALA A 149 -6.81 13.90 2.83
CA ALA A 149 -5.85 13.87 3.93
C ALA A 149 -5.89 12.53 4.68
N ARG A 150 -7.09 12.00 4.95
CA ARG A 150 -7.28 10.71 5.61
C ARG A 150 -6.80 9.52 4.78
N ALA A 151 -7.07 9.51 3.49
CA ALA A 151 -6.62 8.44 2.60
C ALA A 151 -5.10 8.47 2.40
N LEU A 152 -4.49 9.66 2.29
CA LEU A 152 -3.04 9.83 2.28
C LEU A 152 -2.42 9.39 3.62
N GLY A 153 -3.03 9.75 4.74
CA GLY A 153 -2.63 9.29 6.07
C GLY A 153 -2.61 7.76 6.18
N LEU A 154 -3.68 7.09 5.76
CA LEU A 154 -3.73 5.62 5.73
C LEU A 154 -2.71 5.01 4.77
N THR A 155 -2.44 5.65 3.63
CA THR A 155 -1.40 5.24 2.69
C THR A 155 -0.02 5.32 3.35
N LEU A 156 0.28 6.42 4.06
CA LEU A 156 1.52 6.60 4.81
C LEU A 156 1.65 5.59 5.97
N VAL A 157 0.55 5.28 6.66
CA VAL A 157 0.52 4.22 7.68
C VAL A 157 0.88 2.86 7.07
N CYS A 158 0.29 2.52 5.91
CA CYS A 158 0.62 1.29 5.20
C CYS A 158 2.10 1.26 4.77
N LEU A 159 2.62 2.36 4.24
CA LEU A 159 4.05 2.49 3.90
C LEU A 159 4.95 2.35 5.12
N GLY A 160 4.61 3.00 6.24
CA GLY A 160 5.36 2.95 7.48
C GLY A 160 5.44 1.54 8.03
N TYR A 161 4.30 0.83 8.11
CA TYR A 161 4.27 -0.54 8.57
C TYR A 161 4.95 -1.51 7.59
N PHE A 162 4.43 -1.65 6.37
CA PHE A 162 4.95 -2.64 5.43
C PHE A 162 6.39 -2.33 5.01
N GLY A 163 6.77 -1.06 4.90
CA GLY A 163 8.16 -0.66 4.65
C GLY A 163 9.09 -1.12 5.77
N GLY A 164 8.68 -0.91 7.01
CA GLY A 164 9.38 -1.39 8.20
C GLY A 164 9.53 -2.92 8.22
N THR A 165 8.47 -3.64 7.85
CA THR A 165 8.52 -5.11 7.78
C THR A 165 9.55 -5.64 6.79
N VAL A 166 9.86 -4.91 5.70
CA VAL A 166 10.92 -5.32 4.76
C VAL A 166 12.27 -5.38 5.46
N PHE A 167 12.60 -4.37 6.28
CA PHE A 167 13.83 -4.34 7.05
C PHE A 167 13.79 -5.39 8.18
N PHE A 168 12.69 -5.47 8.91
CA PHE A 168 12.57 -6.44 9.99
C PHE A 168 12.68 -7.90 9.51
N VAL A 169 11.96 -8.28 8.45
CA VAL A 169 12.00 -9.67 7.94
C VAL A 169 13.40 -10.01 7.43
N LYS A 170 14.10 -9.05 6.84
CA LYS A 170 15.48 -9.25 6.41
C LYS A 170 16.42 -9.44 7.60
N SER A 171 16.32 -8.67 8.68
CA SER A 171 17.15 -8.88 9.90
C SER A 171 16.91 -10.26 10.53
N MET A 172 15.68 -10.79 10.42
CA MET A 172 15.33 -12.10 10.95
C MET A 172 15.77 -13.28 10.07
N ILE A 173 15.85 -13.12 8.75
CA ILE A 173 16.06 -14.25 7.82
C ILE A 173 17.42 -14.18 7.12
N ARG A 174 17.70 -13.07 6.42
CA ARG A 174 18.81 -12.97 5.45
C ARG A 174 20.02 -12.22 6.01
N GLU A 175 19.78 -11.25 6.88
CA GLU A 175 20.77 -10.35 7.49
C GLU A 175 20.92 -10.67 8.99
N ARG A 176 20.96 -11.97 9.32
CA ARG A 176 21.07 -12.44 10.71
C ARG A 176 22.42 -12.03 11.30
N GLY A 177 22.43 -11.60 12.56
CA GLY A 177 23.64 -11.09 13.23
C GLY A 177 24.13 -9.72 12.73
N ASN A 178 23.52 -9.13 11.70
CA ASN A 178 23.92 -7.84 11.16
C ASN A 178 23.37 -6.67 12.01
N ALA A 179 24.22 -6.09 12.85
CA ALA A 179 23.86 -4.97 13.73
C ALA A 179 23.44 -3.70 12.96
N GLY A 180 24.05 -3.41 11.80
CA GLY A 180 23.65 -2.27 10.98
C GLY A 180 22.24 -2.44 10.41
N PHE A 181 21.90 -3.65 10.01
CA PHE A 181 20.57 -3.97 9.50
C PHE A 181 19.51 -3.97 10.62
N LEU A 182 19.88 -4.38 11.83
CA LEU A 182 19.05 -4.22 13.02
C LEU A 182 18.78 -2.74 13.31
N ALA A 183 19.82 -1.91 13.33
CA ALA A 183 19.70 -0.47 13.58
C ALA A 183 18.78 0.21 12.55
N LEU A 184 18.91 -0.14 11.26
CA LEU A 184 18.03 0.37 10.20
C LEU A 184 16.56 -0.05 10.42
N SER A 185 16.33 -1.32 10.76
CA SER A 185 14.99 -1.82 11.07
C SER A 185 14.38 -1.09 12.27
N VAL A 186 15.09 -1.04 13.40
CA VAL A 186 14.60 -0.42 14.63
C VAL A 186 14.39 1.08 14.43
N GLY A 187 15.35 1.77 13.82
CA GLY A 187 15.26 3.20 13.51
C GLY A 187 14.03 3.54 12.67
N TRP A 188 13.71 2.73 11.66
CA TRP A 188 12.49 2.90 10.86
C TRP A 188 11.22 2.80 11.72
N HIS A 189 11.10 1.75 12.55
CA HIS A 189 9.90 1.55 13.36
C HIS A 189 9.78 2.60 14.48
N LEU A 190 10.91 3.07 15.04
CA LEU A 190 10.91 4.19 15.98
C LEU A 190 10.46 5.49 15.31
N ALA A 191 10.94 5.78 14.10
CA ALA A 191 10.49 6.94 13.33
C ALA A 191 8.98 6.88 13.03
N ALA A 192 8.47 5.71 12.63
CA ALA A 192 7.03 5.50 12.41
C ALA A 192 6.22 5.66 13.71
N THR A 193 6.76 5.18 14.84
CA THR A 193 6.16 5.36 16.18
C THR A 193 6.11 6.83 16.57
N ALA A 194 7.20 7.58 16.38
CA ALA A 194 7.26 9.01 16.66
C ALA A 194 6.25 9.79 15.78
N GLY A 195 6.15 9.46 14.50
CA GLY A 195 5.16 10.04 13.59
C GLY A 195 3.72 9.75 14.04
N ALA A 196 3.43 8.54 14.48
CA ALA A 196 2.12 8.17 15.00
C ALA A 196 1.78 8.90 16.32
N ILE A 197 2.75 9.02 17.24
CA ILE A 197 2.59 9.79 18.48
C ILE A 197 2.30 11.25 18.14
N LEU A 198 3.09 11.86 17.24
CA LEU A 198 2.87 13.26 16.84
C LEU A 198 1.48 13.45 16.25
N ALA A 199 1.03 12.55 15.37
CA ALA A 199 -0.31 12.59 14.79
C ALA A 199 -1.43 12.51 15.86
N VAL A 200 -1.23 11.72 16.91
CA VAL A 200 -2.15 11.65 18.06
C VAL A 200 -2.12 12.95 18.87
N MET A 201 -0.94 13.50 19.15
CA MET A 201 -0.79 14.72 19.95
C MET A 201 -1.43 15.95 19.32
N VAL A 202 -1.45 16.03 17.99
CA VAL A 202 -2.13 17.12 17.25
C VAL A 202 -3.61 16.82 16.98
N GLY A 203 -4.17 15.75 17.55
CA GLY A 203 -5.58 15.36 17.38
C GLY A 203 -5.92 14.78 16.00
N GLY A 204 -4.92 14.46 15.17
CA GLY A 204 -5.10 13.97 13.80
C GLY A 204 -5.22 12.45 13.67
N ALA A 205 -4.97 11.69 14.75
CA ALA A 205 -5.04 10.24 14.74
C ALA A 205 -5.53 9.67 16.08
N HIS A 206 -6.20 8.51 16.02
CA HIS A 206 -6.58 7.75 17.20
C HIS A 206 -5.35 7.15 17.91
N VAL A 207 -5.35 7.12 19.26
CA VAL A 207 -4.23 6.63 20.10
C VAL A 207 -3.78 5.20 19.75
N GLY A 208 -4.70 4.38 19.23
CA GLY A 208 -4.41 3.03 18.76
C GLY A 208 -3.28 2.96 17.72
N TRP A 209 -3.07 4.01 16.90
CA TRP A 209 -1.97 4.04 15.94
C TRP A 209 -0.60 4.12 16.61
N ALA A 210 -0.47 4.94 17.64
CA ALA A 210 0.77 5.02 18.43
C ALA A 210 1.05 3.68 19.14
N ILE A 211 0.02 3.04 19.70
CA ILE A 211 0.14 1.72 20.34
C ILE A 211 0.58 0.66 19.32
N PHE A 212 -0.05 0.63 18.14
CA PHE A 212 0.30 -0.31 17.08
C PHE A 212 1.76 -0.14 16.64
N PHE A 213 2.19 1.07 16.32
CA PHE A 213 3.57 1.30 15.88
C PHE A 213 4.59 1.04 17.00
N ALA A 214 4.30 1.40 18.24
CA ALA A 214 5.14 1.06 19.39
C ALA A 214 5.30 -0.47 19.53
N ALA A 215 4.21 -1.24 19.39
CA ALA A 215 4.27 -2.70 19.41
C ALA A 215 5.14 -3.25 18.27
N THR A 216 5.06 -2.67 17.07
CA THR A 216 5.92 -3.06 15.95
C THR A 216 7.40 -2.68 16.17
N ALA A 217 7.67 -1.57 16.85
CA ALA A 217 9.03 -1.15 17.20
C ALA A 217 9.64 -2.09 18.25
N VAL A 218 8.89 -2.41 19.30
CA VAL A 218 9.28 -3.41 20.31
C VAL A 218 9.58 -4.75 19.62
N ARG A 219 8.66 -5.24 18.76
CA ARG A 219 8.86 -6.46 17.99
C ARG A 219 10.15 -6.40 17.14
N SER A 220 10.37 -5.28 16.47
CA SER A 220 11.53 -5.10 15.58
C SER A 220 12.87 -5.12 16.30
N LEU A 221 12.88 -4.84 17.61
CA LEU A 221 14.05 -4.87 18.47
C LEU A 221 14.19 -6.22 19.18
N VAL A 222 13.13 -6.66 19.86
CA VAL A 222 13.16 -7.83 20.74
C VAL A 222 13.41 -9.12 19.96
N LEU A 223 12.71 -9.36 18.85
CA LEU A 223 12.83 -10.62 18.12
C LEU A 223 14.24 -10.84 17.54
N PRO A 224 14.91 -9.84 16.94
CA PRO A 224 16.31 -9.99 16.55
C PRO A 224 17.24 -10.21 17.73
N LEU A 225 17.04 -9.49 18.84
CA LEU A 225 17.90 -9.60 20.03
C LEU A 225 17.79 -10.94 20.75
N VAL A 226 16.59 -11.53 20.85
CA VAL A 226 16.43 -12.87 21.43
C VAL A 226 16.70 -13.99 20.43
N GLY A 227 16.84 -13.65 19.15
CA GLY A 227 17.02 -14.58 18.05
C GLY A 227 18.36 -14.42 17.35
N PRO A 228 18.40 -13.94 16.10
CA PRO A 228 19.58 -13.93 15.24
C PRO A 228 20.78 -13.11 15.75
N MET A 229 20.65 -12.26 16.77
CA MET A 229 21.79 -11.54 17.38
C MET A 229 22.45 -12.32 18.51
N ARG A 230 21.89 -13.46 18.93
CA ARG A 230 22.42 -14.29 20.02
C ARG A 230 22.80 -15.66 19.50
N ASP A 231 23.94 -16.16 19.96
CA ASP A 231 24.32 -17.54 19.74
C ASP A 231 23.31 -18.49 20.41
N GLY A 232 22.80 -19.45 19.66
CA GLY A 232 21.73 -20.33 20.12
C GLY A 232 20.35 -19.66 20.31
N GLY A 233 20.19 -18.40 19.91
CA GLY A 233 18.93 -17.65 20.05
C GLY A 233 17.77 -18.21 19.22
N LEU A 234 16.57 -17.71 19.50
CA LEU A 234 15.31 -18.06 18.82
C LEU A 234 15.45 -18.07 17.28
N ARG A 235 15.06 -19.18 16.64
CA ARG A 235 15.04 -19.32 15.18
C ARG A 235 13.61 -19.50 14.67
N LEU A 236 13.01 -18.41 14.23
CA LEU A 236 11.73 -18.45 13.52
C LEU A 236 11.93 -18.88 12.07
N THR A 237 11.09 -19.81 11.61
CA THR A 237 10.98 -20.18 10.20
C THR A 237 10.29 -19.06 9.41
N PRO A 238 10.51 -18.97 8.07
CA PRO A 238 9.79 -18.01 7.24
C PRO A 238 8.26 -18.10 7.38
N LYS A 239 7.72 -19.31 7.58
CA LYS A 239 6.29 -19.55 7.80
C LYS A 239 5.80 -18.93 9.11
N GLN A 240 6.52 -19.18 10.22
CA GLN A 240 6.15 -18.62 11.53
C GLN A 240 6.23 -17.09 11.52
N LEU A 241 7.28 -16.54 10.90
CA LEU A 241 7.43 -15.09 10.76
C LEU A 241 6.29 -14.50 9.91
N GLY A 242 5.95 -15.14 8.80
CA GLY A 242 4.85 -14.73 7.94
C GLY A 242 3.49 -14.75 8.66
N LEU A 243 3.22 -15.78 9.48
CA LEU A 243 2.00 -15.85 10.28
C LEU A 243 1.95 -14.73 11.34
N ALA A 244 3.07 -14.43 11.99
CA ALA A 244 3.14 -13.30 12.92
C ALA A 244 2.85 -11.97 12.20
N GLU A 245 3.45 -11.72 11.04
CA GLU A 245 3.16 -10.52 10.25
C GLU A 245 1.72 -10.48 9.72
N ALA A 246 1.09 -11.63 9.46
CA ALA A 246 -0.33 -11.68 9.12
C ALA A 246 -1.22 -11.17 10.28
N VAL A 247 -0.89 -11.51 11.53
CA VAL A 247 -1.61 -10.99 12.71
C VAL A 247 -1.47 -9.46 12.82
N PHE A 248 -0.26 -8.92 12.62
CA PHE A 248 -0.06 -7.46 12.60
C PHE A 248 -0.77 -6.79 11.42
N SER A 249 -0.80 -7.43 10.26
CA SER A 249 -1.54 -6.93 9.09
C SER A 249 -3.05 -6.90 9.34
N ILE A 250 -3.60 -7.93 9.99
CA ILE A 250 -5.01 -7.96 10.42
C ILE A 250 -5.27 -6.86 11.44
N ALA A 251 -4.40 -6.69 12.45
CA ALA A 251 -4.54 -5.62 13.44
C ALA A 251 -4.50 -4.22 12.80
N LEU A 252 -3.62 -4.00 11.81
CA LEU A 252 -3.57 -2.76 11.04
C LEU A 252 -4.88 -2.50 10.30
N VAL A 253 -5.42 -3.51 9.60
CA VAL A 253 -6.68 -3.38 8.86
C VAL A 253 -7.85 -3.13 9.82
N THR A 254 -7.93 -3.87 10.92
CA THR A 254 -8.96 -3.68 11.95
C THR A 254 -8.88 -2.26 12.52
N LEU A 255 -7.68 -1.78 12.88
CA LEU A 255 -7.50 -0.43 13.38
C LEU A 255 -7.89 0.62 12.32
N ALA A 256 -7.48 0.42 11.07
CA ALA A 256 -7.87 1.27 9.95
C ALA A 256 -9.40 1.35 9.80
N LEU A 257 -10.12 0.23 9.94
CA LEU A 257 -11.57 0.20 9.82
C LEU A 257 -12.27 0.83 11.03
N LEU A 258 -11.76 0.63 12.24
CA LEU A 258 -12.33 1.18 13.47
C LEU A 258 -12.12 2.69 13.60
N THR A 259 -11.09 3.23 12.95
CA THR A 259 -10.75 4.67 12.99
C THR A 259 -11.01 5.36 11.64
N ALA A 260 -11.74 4.71 10.73
CA ALA A 260 -12.13 5.25 9.42
C ALA A 260 -13.48 5.95 9.43
#